data_AF-A0A8C0VVS5-F1
#
_entry.id   AF-A0A8C0VVS5-F1
#
_cell.length_a   1.000
_cell.length_b   1.000
_cell.length_c   1.000
_cell.angle_alpha   90.00
_cell.angle_beta   90.00
_cell.angle_gamma   90.00
#
_symmetry.space_group_name_H-M   'P 1'
#
loop_
_entity.id
_entity.type
_entity.pdbx_description
1 polymer ?
#
loop_
_entity_poly.entity_id
_entity_poly.type
_entity_poly.pdbx_seq_one_letter_code
_entity_poly.pdbx_strand_id
1 'polypeptide(L)'
;MASPSSFHLEEEDSLKGCELYVQKHSIQQVLKDCIVHLCINKPERPMRFLREHFEKLEKEESRQILARQKSNSQSDSHDEEVSPTPPNPVVKARRRRGGVSAEVYTEEDAVSYVRKVGQGGTPCWPMQT
;
A
#
# COMPACT_ATOMS: atom_id res chain seq x y z
N MET A 1 29.68 -7.61 -50.59
CA MET A 1 29.17 -6.41 -49.90
C MET A 1 28.66 -6.86 -48.55
N ALA A 2 29.22 -6.33 -47.45
CA ALA A 2 28.77 -6.67 -46.11
C ALA A 2 27.44 -5.94 -45.85
N SER A 3 26.37 -6.67 -45.59
CA SER A 3 25.08 -6.13 -45.19
C SER A 3 25.17 -5.59 -43.76
N PRO A 4 25.02 -4.28 -43.51
CA PRO A 4 25.03 -3.72 -42.15
C PRO A 4 23.62 -3.65 -41.53
N SER A 5 22.62 -4.29 -42.12
CA SER A 5 21.20 -4.00 -41.84
C SER A 5 20.62 -4.64 -40.58
N SER A 6 21.20 -5.73 -40.06
CA SER A 6 20.60 -6.46 -38.93
C SER A 6 20.98 -5.87 -37.56
N PHE A 7 22.24 -5.45 -37.40
CA PHE A 7 22.74 -4.87 -36.13
C PHE A 7 22.14 -3.49 -35.82
N HIS A 8 21.81 -2.70 -36.86
CA HIS A 8 21.25 -1.36 -36.69
C HIS A 8 19.81 -1.37 -36.15
N LEU A 9 19.03 -2.41 -36.46
CA LEU A 9 17.65 -2.52 -35.99
C LEU A 9 17.58 -2.90 -34.50
N GLU A 10 18.45 -3.80 -34.05
CA GLU A 10 18.53 -4.19 -32.63
C GLU A 10 19.02 -3.05 -31.73
N GLU A 11 19.91 -2.19 -32.25
CA GLU A 11 20.38 -0.99 -31.55
C GLU A 11 19.30 0.10 -31.47
N GLU A 12 18.54 0.32 -32.54
CA GLU A 12 17.37 1.22 -32.55
C GLU A 12 16.26 0.76 -31.60
N ASP A 13 15.94 -0.54 -31.56
CA ASP A 13 14.96 -1.09 -30.61
C ASP A 13 15.45 -0.97 -29.15
N SER A 14 16.75 -1.17 -28.92
CA SER A 14 17.37 -0.96 -27.61
C SER A 14 17.29 0.51 -27.17
N LEU A 15 17.60 1.44 -28.07
CA LEU A 15 17.49 2.89 -27.82
C LEU A 15 16.06 3.30 -27.52
N LYS A 16 15.10 2.77 -28.27
CA LYS A 16 13.68 3.04 -28.06
C LYS A 16 13.17 2.51 -26.72
N GLY A 17 13.66 1.34 -26.29
CA GLY A 17 13.42 0.82 -24.95
C GLY A 17 14.00 1.72 -23.85
N CYS A 18 15.20 2.24 -24.04
CA CYS A 18 15.81 3.20 -23.11
C CYS A 18 15.00 4.51 -23.03
N GLU A 19 14.55 5.06 -24.15
CA GLU A 19 13.74 6.28 -24.18
C GLU A 19 12.40 6.08 -23.44
N LEU A 20 11.73 4.96 -23.70
CA LEU A 20 10.49 4.61 -23.01
C LEU A 20 10.70 4.46 -21.50
N TYR A 21 11.80 3.84 -21.07
CA TYR A 21 12.12 3.71 -19.64
C TYR A 21 12.35 5.07 -18.98
N VAL A 22 13.11 5.94 -19.64
CA VAL A 22 13.36 7.32 -19.20
C VAL A 22 12.07 8.10 -19.07
N GLN A 23 11.15 7.96 -20.03
CA GLN A 23 9.85 8.63 -20.00
C GLN A 23 8.94 8.06 -18.89
N LYS A 24 8.82 6.72 -18.83
CA LYS A 24 7.98 6.02 -17.86
C LYS A 24 8.35 6.35 -16.41
N HIS A 25 9.64 6.42 -16.11
CA HIS A 25 10.15 6.75 -14.78
C HIS A 25 10.46 8.24 -14.61
N SER A 26 10.17 9.08 -15.61
CA SER A 26 10.45 10.52 -15.60
C SER A 26 11.91 10.85 -15.21
N ILE A 27 12.87 10.02 -15.65
CA ILE A 27 14.27 10.08 -15.19
C ILE A 27 14.88 11.44 -15.53
N GLN A 28 14.57 12.01 -16.69
CA GLN A 28 15.03 13.35 -17.06
C GLN A 28 14.58 14.42 -16.05
N GLN A 29 13.33 14.36 -15.56
CA GLN A 29 12.81 15.32 -14.61
C GLN A 29 13.52 15.17 -13.26
N VAL A 30 13.63 13.94 -12.76
CA VAL A 30 14.31 13.64 -11.50
C VAL A 30 15.75 14.17 -11.50
N LEU A 31 16.50 13.94 -12.58
CA LEU A 31 17.88 14.41 -12.70
C LEU A 31 17.96 15.95 -12.79
N LYS A 32 17.05 16.60 -13.52
CA LYS A 32 16.97 18.07 -13.57
C LYS A 32 16.74 18.64 -12.16
N ASP A 33 15.80 18.09 -11.41
CA ASP A 33 15.50 18.56 -10.06
C ASP A 33 16.66 18.32 -9.09
N CYS A 34 17.43 17.24 -9.26
CA CYS A 34 18.65 17.01 -8.51
C CYS A 34 19.69 18.11 -8.76
N ILE A 35 19.90 18.51 -10.02
CA ILE A 35 20.82 19.60 -10.38
C ILE A 35 20.36 20.92 -9.75
N VAL A 36 19.06 21.22 -9.85
CA VAL A 36 18.48 22.43 -9.23
C VAL A 36 18.72 22.43 -7.71
N HIS A 37 18.43 21.32 -7.02
CA HIS A 37 18.65 21.21 -5.58
C HIS A 37 20.13 21.35 -5.19
N LEU A 38 21.05 20.81 -5.98
CA LEU A 38 22.49 21.00 -5.78
C LEU A 38 22.88 22.47 -5.93
N CYS A 39 22.34 23.16 -6.93
CA CYS A 39 22.62 24.58 -7.17
C CYS A 39 22.05 25.50 -6.09
N ILE A 40 20.89 25.16 -5.52
CA ILE A 40 20.26 25.91 -4.42
C ILE A 40 21.04 25.71 -3.12
N ASN A 41 21.32 24.46 -2.76
CA ASN A 41 21.87 24.13 -1.44
C ASN A 41 23.41 24.20 -1.39
N LYS A 42 24.09 24.15 -2.55
CA LYS A 42 25.55 24.12 -2.70
C LYS A 42 26.27 23.34 -1.59
N PRO A 43 25.92 22.05 -1.38
CA PRO A 43 26.48 21.28 -0.29
C PRO A 43 27.97 21.02 -0.52
N GLU A 44 28.75 21.06 0.57
CA GLU A 44 30.19 20.73 0.56
C GLU A 44 30.45 19.28 0.07
N ARG A 45 29.46 18.39 0.23
CA ARG A 45 29.53 16.97 -0.17
C ARG A 45 28.36 16.58 -1.09
N PRO A 46 28.44 16.86 -2.40
CA PRO A 46 27.33 16.63 -3.34
C PRO A 46 26.89 15.16 -3.43
N MET A 47 27.83 14.21 -3.38
CA MET A 47 27.50 12.78 -3.45
C MET A 47 26.77 12.26 -2.21
N ARG A 48 26.99 12.88 -1.03
CA ARG A 48 26.24 12.55 0.18
C ARG A 48 24.81 13.10 0.09
N PHE A 49 24.69 14.34 -0.35
CA PHE A 49 23.39 14.99 -0.54
C PHE A 49 22.50 14.22 -1.53
N LEU A 50 23.05 13.79 -2.67
CA LEU A 50 22.30 13.01 -3.66
C LEU A 50 21.78 11.70 -3.07
N ARG A 51 22.60 10.95 -2.33
CA ARG A 51 22.15 9.71 -1.65
C ARG A 51 20.98 9.98 -0.71
N GLU A 52 21.10 10.98 0.16
CA GLU A 52 20.03 11.33 1.10
C GLU A 52 18.77 11.87 0.39
N HIS A 53 18.93 12.55 -0.75
CA HIS A 53 17.83 13.05 -1.57
C HIS A 53 17.07 11.91 -2.25
N PHE A 54 17.78 10.98 -2.89
CA PHE A 54 17.17 9.81 -3.52
C PHE A 54 16.49 8.88 -2.51
N GLU A 55 17.05 8.72 -1.31
CA GLU A 55 16.39 7.95 -0.24
C GLU A 55 15.04 8.57 0.18
N LYS A 56 14.95 9.91 0.17
CA LYS A 56 13.69 10.61 0.42
C LYS A 56 12.69 10.41 -0.73
N LEU A 57 13.16 10.46 -1.97
CA LEU A 57 12.32 10.22 -3.15
C LEU A 57 11.76 8.78 -3.18
N GLU A 58 12.56 7.78 -2.84
CA GLU A 58 12.13 6.37 -2.76
C GLU A 58 11.00 6.17 -1.74
N LYS A 59 11.09 6.86 -0.58
CA LYS A 59 10.03 6.84 0.44
C LYS A 59 8.74 7.50 -0.05
N GLU A 60 8.83 8.56 -0.85
CA GLU A 60 7.66 9.20 -1.44
C GLU A 60 7.03 8.33 -2.54
N GLU A 61 7.84 7.72 -3.40
CA GLU A 61 7.36 6.79 -4.42
C GLU A 61 6.57 5.64 -3.76
N SER A 62 7.11 5.05 -2.70
CA SER A 62 6.45 4.00 -1.93
C SER A 62 5.09 4.45 -1.36
N ARG A 63 5.01 5.69 -0.86
CA ARG A 63 3.74 6.26 -0.36
C ARG A 63 2.73 6.45 -1.49
N GLN A 64 3.16 6.98 -2.64
CA GLN A 64 2.29 7.20 -3.78
C GLN A 64 1.72 5.89 -4.33
N ILE A 65 2.53 4.83 -4.41
CA ILE A 65 2.08 3.50 -4.84
C ILE A 65 1.00 2.96 -3.89
N LEU A 66 1.22 3.04 -2.57
CA LEU A 66 0.24 2.60 -1.57
C LEU A 66 -1.04 3.44 -1.61
N ALA A 67 -0.93 4.75 -1.79
CA ALA A 67 -2.08 5.65 -1.91
C ALA A 67 -2.91 5.32 -3.16
N ARG A 68 -2.25 5.04 -4.29
CA ARG A 68 -2.89 4.70 -5.56
C ARG A 68 -3.55 3.32 -5.51
N GLN A 69 -2.98 2.35 -4.79
CA GLN A 69 -3.65 1.06 -4.56
C GLN A 69 -4.91 1.23 -3.70
N LYS A 70 -4.88 2.10 -2.68
CA LYS A 70 -6.04 2.34 -1.82
C LYS A 70 -7.19 3.05 -2.53
N SER A 71 -6.91 3.90 -3.51
CA SER A 71 -7.95 4.53 -4.34
C SER A 71 -8.53 3.60 -5.41
N ASN A 72 -7.80 2.55 -5.82
CA ASN A 72 -8.20 1.65 -6.90
C ASN A 72 -9.01 0.43 -6.44
N SER A 73 -9.22 0.26 -5.13
CA SER A 73 -10.02 -0.83 -4.53
C SER A 73 -11.42 -0.39 -4.10
N GLN A 74 -11.82 0.85 -4.42
CA GLN A 74 -13.11 1.42 -4.01
C GLN A 74 -14.14 1.41 -5.15
N SER A 75 -13.95 0.54 -6.15
CA SER A 75 -14.85 0.39 -7.29
C SER A 75 -15.15 -1.09 -7.53
N ASP A 76 -16.44 -1.40 -7.44
CA ASP A 76 -17.15 -2.52 -8.08
C ASP A 76 -17.37 -3.86 -7.31
N SER A 77 -18.63 -4.04 -6.89
CA SER A 77 -19.54 -5.17 -7.15
C SER A 77 -19.07 -6.64 -7.04
N HIS A 78 -19.73 -7.43 -6.18
CA HIS A 78 -20.60 -8.57 -6.56
C HIS A 78 -20.63 -9.72 -5.52
N ASP A 79 -21.84 -10.25 -5.41
CA ASP A 79 -22.40 -11.37 -4.65
C ASP A 79 -21.82 -12.77 -5.02
N GLU A 80 -22.22 -13.79 -4.26
CA GLU A 80 -22.19 -15.25 -4.57
C GLU A 80 -20.92 -16.11 -4.32
N GLU A 81 -21.08 -16.98 -3.31
CA GLU A 81 -20.79 -18.43 -3.31
C GLU A 81 -19.42 -18.98 -3.78
N VAL A 82 -18.60 -19.44 -2.82
CA VAL A 82 -17.87 -20.73 -2.91
C VAL A 82 -17.36 -21.20 -1.55
N SER A 83 -17.59 -22.49 -1.27
CA SER A 83 -17.40 -23.26 -0.03
C SER A 83 -16.05 -23.12 0.73
N PRO A 84 -16.03 -23.34 2.06
CA PRO A 84 -14.84 -23.21 2.90
C PRO A 84 -13.97 -24.47 2.86
N THR A 85 -12.69 -24.34 2.52
CA THR A 85 -11.70 -25.41 2.71
C THR A 85 -11.27 -25.47 4.20
N PRO A 86 -11.18 -26.66 4.84
CA PRO A 86 -10.84 -26.79 6.26
C PRO A 86 -9.36 -26.45 6.58
N PRO A 87 -9.07 -26.05 7.84
CA PRO A 87 -7.82 -25.37 8.21
C PRO A 87 -6.66 -26.35 8.47
N ASN A 88 -5.49 -26.08 7.87
CA ASN A 88 -4.23 -26.72 8.25
C ASN A 88 -3.65 -26.07 9.53
N PRO A 89 -3.45 -26.80 10.64
CA PRO A 89 -3.26 -26.20 11.96
C PRO A 89 -1.79 -25.97 12.34
N VAL A 90 -0.86 -25.63 11.45
CA VAL A 90 0.53 -25.35 11.88
C VAL A 90 1.25 -24.31 11.03
N VAL A 91 0.72 -23.08 10.96
CA VAL A 91 1.58 -21.88 10.86
C VAL A 91 0.88 -20.79 11.66
N LYS A 92 1.38 -20.41 12.84
CA LYS A 92 1.00 -19.13 13.46
C LYS A 92 1.69 -18.01 12.67
N ALA A 93 1.32 -17.86 11.39
CA ALA A 93 1.50 -16.61 10.68
C ALA A 93 0.81 -15.54 11.54
N ARG A 94 1.57 -14.52 11.95
CA ARG A 94 1.16 -13.45 12.88
C ARG A 94 -0.33 -13.15 12.71
N ARG A 95 -1.17 -13.68 13.62
CA ARG A 95 -2.61 -13.40 13.63
C ARG A 95 -2.75 -11.89 13.72
N ARG A 96 -3.04 -11.24 12.60
CA ARG A 96 -3.50 -9.85 12.63
C ARG A 96 -4.84 -9.94 13.35
N ARG A 97 -4.96 -9.27 14.50
CA ARG A 97 -6.25 -9.15 15.19
C ARG A 97 -7.18 -8.45 14.20
N GLY A 98 -8.19 -9.17 13.71
CA GLY A 98 -9.25 -8.56 12.91
C GLY A 98 -9.98 -7.54 13.77
N GLY A 99 -10.34 -6.40 13.18
CA GLY A 99 -11.27 -5.49 13.84
C GLY A 99 -12.64 -6.17 13.93
N VAL A 100 -13.33 -5.96 15.05
CA VAL A 100 -14.73 -6.36 15.20
C VAL A 100 -15.52 -5.07 15.33
N SER A 101 -16.49 -4.89 14.44
CA SER A 101 -17.47 -3.80 14.54
C SER A 101 -18.81 -4.40 14.92
N ALA A 102 -19.49 -3.76 15.86
CA ALA A 102 -20.91 -3.97 16.07
C ALA A 102 -21.69 -3.07 15.10
N GLU A 103 -22.94 -3.43 14.87
CA GLU A 103 -23.88 -2.54 14.20
C GLU A 103 -24.02 -1.22 14.97
N VAL A 104 -24.23 -0.14 14.22
CA VAL A 104 -24.51 1.17 14.82
C VAL A 104 -25.97 1.15 15.23
N TYR A 105 -26.24 1.36 16.51
CA TYR A 105 -27.61 1.53 16.99
C TYR A 105 -28.27 2.68 16.24
N THR A 106 -29.40 2.39 15.62
CA THR A 106 -30.24 3.40 14.99
C THR A 106 -31.13 4.06 16.04
N GLU A 107 -31.76 5.19 15.68
CA GLU A 107 -32.66 5.88 16.61
C GLU A 107 -33.90 5.03 16.94
N GLU A 108 -34.33 4.21 15.99
CA GLU A 108 -35.44 3.28 16.11
C GLU A 108 -35.10 2.13 17.06
N ASP A 109 -33.87 1.62 17.03
CA ASP A 109 -33.42 0.56 17.94
C ASP A 109 -33.44 1.03 19.40
N ALA A 110 -33.02 2.27 19.65
CA ALA A 110 -33.01 2.84 20.98
C ALA A 110 -34.43 3.05 21.51
N VAL A 111 -35.35 3.52 20.66
CA VAL A 111 -36.74 3.80 21.03
C VAL A 111 -37.54 2.52 21.19
N SER A 112 -37.26 1.49 20.39
CA SER A 112 -37.94 0.18 20.46
C SER A 112 -37.37 -0.76 21.54
N TYR A 113 -36.26 -0.39 22.18
CA TYR A 113 -35.63 -1.23 23.20
C TYR A 113 -36.51 -1.39 24.45
N VAL A 114 -37.00 -2.61 24.69
CA VAL A 114 -37.67 -2.99 25.94
C VAL A 114 -36.67 -3.67 26.87
N ARG A 115 -36.29 -2.98 27.94
CA ARG A 115 -35.34 -3.51 28.95
C ARG A 115 -35.92 -4.76 29.61
N LYS A 116 -35.24 -5.89 29.43
CA LYS A 116 -35.56 -7.14 30.15
C LYS A 116 -35.17 -6.97 31.63
N VAL A 117 -36.14 -6.98 32.54
CA VAL A 117 -35.88 -7.03 33.99
C VAL A 117 -35.71 -8.48 34.43
N GLY A 118 -34.47 -8.87 34.73
CA GLY A 118 -34.18 -10.14 35.40
C GLY A 118 -34.29 -9.95 36.91
N GLN A 119 -35.01 -10.82 37.61
CA GLN A 119 -34.97 -10.87 39.07
C GLN A 119 -33.60 -11.40 39.50
N GLY A 120 -32.64 -10.48 39.71
CA GLY A 120 -31.29 -10.82 40.13
C GLY A 120 -31.24 -11.22 41.61
N GLY A 121 -31.34 -12.52 41.88
CA GLY A 121 -30.83 -13.10 43.13
C GLY A 121 -29.31 -12.95 43.17
N THR A 122 -28.79 -12.53 44.33
CA THR A 122 -27.39 -12.22 44.62
C THR A 122 -26.37 -13.19 43.98
N PRO A 123 -25.31 -12.71 43.31
CA PRO A 123 -24.22 -13.57 42.89
C PRO A 123 -23.32 -13.93 44.09
N CYS A 124 -23.49 -15.14 44.62
CA CYS A 124 -22.51 -15.77 45.50
C CYS A 124 -21.30 -16.18 44.66
N TRP A 125 -20.24 -15.36 44.68
CA TRP A 125 -18.93 -15.77 44.18
C TRP A 125 -18.18 -16.49 45.31
N PRO A 126 -17.80 -17.77 45.18
CA PRO A 126 -16.92 -18.38 46.17
C PRO A 126 -15.53 -17.74 46.08
N MET A 127 -15.06 -17.14 47.18
CA MET A 127 -13.64 -16.82 47.37
C MET A 127 -12.84 -18.12 47.37
N GLN A 128 -12.03 -18.34 46.34
CA GLN A 128 -11.02 -19.41 46.32
C GLN A 128 -9.82 -18.96 47.18
N THR A 129 -9.48 -19.72 48.22
CA THR A 129 -8.20 -19.67 48.95
C THR A 129 -7.12 -20.47 48.23
#